data_AF-A0ABD7NGD2-F1
#
_entry.id   AF-A0ABD7NGD2-F1
#
_cell.length_a   1.000
_cell.length_b   1.000
_cell.length_c   1.000
_cell.angle_alpha   90.00
_cell.angle_beta   90.00
_cell.angle_gamma   90.00
#
_symmetry.space_group_name_H-M   'P 1'
#
loop_
_entity.id
_entity.type
_entity.pdbx_description
1 polymer ?
#
loop_
_entity_poly.entity_id
_entity_poly.type
_entity_poly.pdbx_seq_one_letter_code
_entity_poly.pdbx_strand_id
1 'polypeptide(L)'
;MKALKDYLAKDKNSDEMIWNFAFLGRPESLNSKLQELSELAESENWTSANSIKENNILYSYVIHTFSRAFELGEEYVVVNKDESYASFNTGLLTENGEDIICLFNTFDSSEEYY
;
A
#
# COMPACT_ATOMS: atom_id res chain seq x y z
N MET A 1 -5.97 -20.10 -6.77
CA MET A 1 -5.16 -18.88 -6.78
C MET A 1 -4.50 -18.74 -8.11
N LYS A 2 -4.76 -17.60 -8.74
CA LYS A 2 -4.05 -17.15 -9.93
C LYS A 2 -2.60 -16.79 -9.54
N ALA A 3 -1.71 -16.67 -10.51
CA ALA A 3 -0.37 -16.16 -10.21
C ALA A 3 -0.49 -14.68 -9.79
N LEU A 4 0.41 -14.21 -8.92
CA LEU A 4 0.37 -12.83 -8.43
C LEU A 4 0.31 -11.77 -9.56
N LYS A 5 0.98 -12.04 -10.69
CA LYS A 5 0.97 -11.16 -11.89
C LYS A 5 -0.40 -11.05 -12.57
N ASP A 6 -1.27 -12.03 -12.38
CA ASP A 6 -2.61 -12.04 -12.98
C ASP A 6 -3.58 -11.07 -12.28
N TYR A 7 -3.20 -10.54 -11.11
CA TYR A 7 -3.95 -9.52 -10.38
C TYR A 7 -3.60 -8.09 -10.81
N LEU A 8 -2.59 -7.90 -11.67
CA LEU A 8 -2.27 -6.58 -12.22
C LEU A 8 -3.34 -6.13 -13.22
N ALA A 9 -3.80 -4.89 -13.08
CA ALA A 9 -4.70 -4.24 -14.02
C ALA A 9 -4.04 -4.17 -15.42
N LYS A 10 -4.73 -4.71 -16.43
CA LYS A 10 -4.18 -4.88 -17.79
C LYS A 10 -4.08 -3.57 -18.58
N ASP A 11 -4.82 -2.56 -18.16
CA ASP A 11 -4.98 -1.26 -18.80
C ASP A 11 -4.24 -0.13 -18.07
N LYS A 12 -3.70 -0.39 -16.87
CA LYS A 12 -2.83 0.53 -16.15
C LYS A 12 -1.36 0.23 -16.43
N ASN A 13 -0.61 1.29 -16.72
CA ASN A 13 0.84 1.28 -16.87
C ASN A 13 1.46 2.36 -15.98
N SER A 14 1.23 2.27 -14.67
CA SER A 14 1.96 3.09 -13.70
C SER A 14 3.37 2.56 -13.54
N ASP A 15 4.34 3.46 -13.36
CA ASP A 15 5.71 3.08 -12.97
C ASP A 15 5.76 2.49 -11.55
N GLU A 16 4.75 2.82 -10.73
CA GLU A 16 4.62 2.36 -9.35
C GLU A 16 3.74 1.10 -9.29
N MET A 17 4.37 -0.05 -9.00
CA MET A 17 3.74 -1.38 -9.09
C MET A 17 2.43 -1.50 -8.32
N ILE A 18 2.35 -0.90 -7.13
CA ILE A 18 1.15 -0.96 -6.28
C ILE A 18 -0.08 -0.38 -6.96
N TRP A 19 0.06 0.64 -7.81
CA TRP A 19 -1.06 1.24 -8.53
C TRP A 19 -1.58 0.38 -9.68
N ASN A 20 -0.74 -0.51 -10.20
CA ASN A 20 -1.13 -1.54 -11.15
C ASN A 20 -1.80 -2.72 -10.43
N PHE A 21 -1.54 -2.91 -9.14
CA PHE A 21 -2.10 -3.99 -8.34
C PHE A 21 -3.44 -3.62 -7.68
N ALA A 22 -3.54 -2.43 -7.09
CA ALA A 22 -4.70 -1.98 -6.35
C ALA A 22 -5.07 -0.52 -6.67
N PHE A 23 -6.34 -0.18 -6.49
CA PHE A 23 -6.78 1.20 -6.44
C PHE A 23 -6.58 1.74 -5.03
N LEU A 24 -5.76 2.79 -4.88
CA LEU A 24 -5.42 3.37 -3.57
C LEU A 24 -6.30 4.58 -3.20
N GLY A 25 -7.43 4.78 -3.89
CA GLY A 25 -8.30 5.92 -3.68
C GLY A 25 -7.90 7.17 -4.48
N ARG A 26 -8.67 8.25 -4.28
CA ARG A 26 -8.34 9.60 -4.76
C ARG A 26 -7.17 10.18 -3.95
N PRO A 27 -6.48 11.22 -4.45
CA PRO A 27 -5.36 11.83 -3.75
C PRO A 27 -5.67 12.21 -2.30
N GLU A 28 -6.87 12.70 -2.02
CA GLU A 28 -7.30 13.09 -0.66
C GLU A 28 -7.43 11.87 0.26
N SER A 29 -8.07 10.79 -0.21
CA SER A 29 -8.22 9.54 0.56
C SER A 29 -6.86 8.88 0.81
N LEU A 30 -5.99 8.86 -0.20
CA LEU A 30 -4.63 8.33 -0.08
C LEU A 30 -3.84 9.13 0.97
N ASN A 31 -3.89 10.45 0.92
CA ASN A 31 -3.21 11.30 1.90
C ASN A 31 -3.75 11.07 3.32
N SER A 32 -5.06 10.91 3.48
CA SER A 32 -5.67 10.55 4.78
C SER A 32 -5.13 9.22 5.30
N LYS A 33 -5.03 8.19 4.45
CA LYS A 33 -4.48 6.89 4.85
C LYS A 33 -2.98 6.93 5.15
N LEU A 34 -2.21 7.75 4.44
CA LEU A 34 -0.80 8.00 4.78
C LEU A 34 -0.66 8.71 6.12
N GLN A 35 -1.58 9.62 6.46
CA GLN A 35 -1.60 10.29 7.75
C GLN A 35 -1.98 9.32 8.88
N GLU A 36 -3.01 8.49 8.69
CA GLU A 36 -3.35 7.43 9.65
C GLU A 36 -2.15 6.47 9.87
N LEU A 37 -1.43 6.12 8.80
CA LEU A 37 -0.25 5.27 8.88
C LEU A 37 0.91 5.95 9.61
N SER A 38 1.14 7.25 9.39
CA SER A 38 2.21 7.99 10.06
C SER A 38 1.96 8.14 11.56
N GLU A 39 0.70 8.18 11.98
CA GLU A 39 0.28 8.21 13.39
C GLU A 39 0.32 6.82 14.05
N LEU A 40 0.13 5.75 13.28
CA LEU A 40 0.18 4.37 13.78
C LEU A 40 1.62 3.84 13.90
N ALA A 41 2.49 4.22 12.96
CA ALA A 41 3.88 3.80 12.92
C ALA A 41 4.73 4.49 13.99
N GLU A 42 5.92 3.96 14.24
CA GLU A 42 6.95 4.66 15.02
C GLU A 42 7.14 6.09 14.50
N SER A 43 7.25 7.04 15.43
CA SER A 43 7.36 8.46 15.10
C SER A 43 8.66 8.74 14.34
N GLU A 44 8.54 9.12 13.07
CA GLU A 44 9.64 9.60 12.24
C GLU A 44 9.31 10.90 11.50
N ASN A 45 10.33 11.51 10.89
CA ASN A 45 10.11 12.63 9.99
C ASN A 45 9.73 12.13 8.59
N TRP A 46 8.44 11.90 8.39
CA TRP A 46 7.87 11.37 7.16
C TRP A 46 7.75 12.39 6.01
N THR A 47 8.10 13.66 6.25
CA THR A 47 8.00 14.73 5.25
C THR A 47 9.36 15.37 5.00
N SER A 48 9.77 15.47 3.73
CA SER A 48 11.00 16.16 3.38
C SER A 48 10.90 17.65 3.69
N ALA A 49 11.98 18.26 4.18
CA ALA A 49 11.98 19.64 4.72
C ALA A 49 11.41 20.74 3.79
N ASN A 50 11.42 20.53 2.47
CA ASN A 50 10.90 21.48 1.47
C ASN A 50 9.72 20.91 0.66
N SER A 51 9.10 19.82 1.11
CA SER A 51 7.96 19.23 0.41
C SER A 51 6.68 19.96 0.77
N ILE A 52 5.88 20.27 -0.25
CA ILE A 52 4.47 20.69 -0.07
C ILE A 52 3.51 19.49 0.07
N LYS A 53 4.01 18.28 -0.19
CA LYS A 53 3.28 17.03 -0.03
C LYS A 53 3.66 16.43 1.31
N GLU A 54 2.72 16.41 2.26
CA GLU A 54 2.89 15.73 3.54
C GLU A 54 3.12 14.23 3.31
N ASN A 55 3.89 13.61 4.21
CA ASN A 55 4.18 12.18 4.21
C ASN A 55 4.83 11.67 2.90
N ASN A 56 5.50 12.54 2.13
CA ASN A 56 6.08 12.15 0.84
C ASN A 56 7.18 11.08 0.97
N ILE A 57 7.89 11.02 2.10
CA ILE A 57 8.89 9.98 2.36
C ILE A 57 8.18 8.67 2.68
N LEU A 58 7.16 8.70 3.53
CA LEU A 58 6.34 7.53 3.88
C LEU A 58 5.65 6.94 2.65
N TYR A 59 5.10 7.79 1.78
CA TYR A 59 4.55 7.36 0.50
C TYR A 59 5.59 6.57 -0.30
N SER A 60 6.74 7.17 -0.59
CA SER A 60 7.80 6.50 -1.35
C SER A 60 8.25 5.19 -0.71
N TYR A 61 8.37 5.17 0.62
CA TYR A 61 8.69 3.95 1.37
C TYR A 61 7.68 2.84 1.08
N VAL A 62 6.38 3.10 1.26
CA VAL A 62 5.32 2.10 1.04
C VAL A 62 5.31 1.61 -0.41
N ILE A 63 5.44 2.51 -1.40
CA ILE A 63 5.50 2.16 -2.82
C ILE A 63 6.66 1.18 -3.10
N HIS A 64 7.86 1.50 -2.60
CA HIS A 64 9.04 0.69 -2.85
C HIS A 64 9.02 -0.63 -2.06
N THR A 65 8.50 -0.63 -0.83
CA THR A 65 8.35 -1.86 -0.05
C THR A 65 7.36 -2.81 -0.70
N PHE A 66 6.21 -2.32 -1.17
CA PHE A 66 5.28 -3.15 -1.93
C PHE A 66 5.91 -3.69 -3.22
N SER A 67 6.62 -2.84 -3.97
CA SER A 67 7.28 -3.28 -5.22
C SER A 67 8.25 -4.41 -4.95
N ARG A 68 9.03 -4.31 -3.86
CA ARG A 68 9.94 -5.37 -3.44
C ARG A 68 9.22 -6.63 -2.99
N ALA A 69 8.16 -6.51 -2.20
CA ALA A 69 7.34 -7.65 -1.78
C ALA A 69 6.76 -8.39 -2.98
N PHE A 70 6.23 -7.65 -3.95
CA PHE A 70 5.66 -8.21 -5.18
C PHE A 70 6.71 -8.97 -6.02
N GLU A 71 7.93 -8.45 -6.12
CA GLU A 71 9.04 -9.14 -6.79
C GLU A 71 9.42 -10.46 -6.11
N LEU A 72 9.36 -10.52 -4.78
CA LEU A 72 9.68 -11.71 -3.99
C LEU A 72 8.56 -12.77 -4.05
N GLY A 73 7.33 -12.38 -4.37
CA GLY A 73 6.24 -13.28 -4.73
C GLY A 73 5.20 -13.54 -3.64
N GLU A 74 4.49 -14.66 -3.77
CA GLU A 74 3.26 -14.98 -3.02
C GLU A 74 3.44 -15.17 -1.50
N GLU A 75 4.69 -15.35 -1.05
CA GLU A 75 5.02 -15.38 0.39
C GLU A 75 5.03 -13.98 1.02
N TYR A 76 5.19 -12.93 0.22
CA TYR A 76 5.31 -11.53 0.66
C TYR A 76 4.09 -10.69 0.30
N VAL A 77 3.36 -11.07 -0.75
CA VAL A 77 2.03 -10.54 -1.07
C VAL A 77 1.06 -11.70 -1.07
N VAL A 78 0.32 -11.83 0.03
CA VAL A 78 -0.54 -12.98 0.29
C VAL A 78 -1.95 -12.65 -0.17
N VAL A 79 -2.47 -13.44 -1.10
CA VAL A 79 -3.89 -13.40 -1.51
C VAL A 79 -4.65 -14.44 -0.71
N ASN A 80 -5.84 -14.09 -0.24
CA ASN A 80 -6.65 -15.03 0.53
C ASN A 80 -7.34 -16.08 -0.37
N LYS A 81 -7.94 -17.11 0.23
CA LYS A 81 -8.45 -18.28 -0.51
C LYS A 81 -9.56 -17.97 -1.51
N ASP A 82 -10.41 -16.99 -1.22
CA ASP A 82 -11.52 -16.57 -2.08
C ASP A 82 -11.12 -15.43 -3.04
N GLU A 83 -9.86 -15.01 -3.03
CA GLU A 83 -9.29 -13.97 -3.88
C GLU A 83 -9.96 -12.59 -3.73
N SER A 84 -10.63 -12.34 -2.60
CA SER A 84 -11.28 -11.05 -2.30
C SER A 84 -10.39 -10.07 -1.53
N TYR A 85 -9.32 -10.56 -0.90
CA TYR A 85 -8.36 -9.74 -0.16
C TYR A 85 -6.92 -10.14 -0.50
N ALA A 86 -6.03 -9.16 -0.40
CA ALA A 86 -4.59 -9.36 -0.43
C ALA A 86 -3.91 -8.55 0.67
N SER A 87 -2.77 -8.99 1.15
CA SER A 87 -2.02 -8.26 2.18
C SER A 87 -0.52 -8.35 1.98
N PHE A 88 0.20 -7.34 2.47
CA PHE A 88 1.66 -7.39 2.60
C PHE A 88 2.10 -6.71 3.90
N ASN A 89 3.24 -7.15 4.43
CA ASN A 89 3.87 -6.46 5.56
C ASN A 89 4.50 -5.15 5.05
N THR A 90 4.14 -4.03 5.66
CA THR A 90 4.65 -2.72 5.24
C THR A 90 6.13 -2.51 5.58
N GLY A 91 6.71 -3.31 6.47
CA GLY A 91 8.04 -3.14 7.03
C GLY A 91 8.10 -2.10 8.15
N LEU A 92 6.99 -1.42 8.44
CA LEU A 92 6.84 -0.47 9.53
C LEU A 92 6.36 -1.19 10.80
N LEU A 93 6.75 -0.63 11.93
CA LEU A 93 6.34 -1.09 13.25
C LEU A 93 5.52 0.00 13.95
N THR A 94 4.66 -0.41 14.87
CA THR A 94 4.06 0.51 15.87
C THR A 94 5.12 0.93 16.90
N GLU A 95 4.82 1.93 17.74
CA GLU A 95 5.70 2.31 18.87
C GLU A 95 6.06 1.16 19.81
N ASN A 96 5.22 0.11 19.88
CA ASN A 96 5.46 -1.07 20.70
C ASN A 96 6.18 -2.20 19.95
N GLY A 97 6.58 -1.98 18.69
CA GLY A 97 7.30 -2.95 17.87
C GLY A 97 6.41 -3.99 17.18
N GLU A 98 5.11 -3.72 17.03
CA GLU A 98 4.19 -4.63 16.33
C GLU A 98 4.18 -4.35 14.82
N ASP A 99 4.18 -5.40 13.98
CA ASP A 99 4.12 -5.25 12.52
C ASP A 99 2.85 -4.53 12.06
N ILE A 100 3.01 -3.58 11.14
CA ILE A 100 1.88 -2.94 10.45
C ILE A 100 1.67 -3.64 9.10
N ILE A 101 0.51 -4.29 8.97
CA ILE A 101 0.11 -5.01 7.77
C ILE A 101 -0.85 -4.15 6.94
N CYS A 102 -0.56 -4.00 5.65
CA CYS A 102 -1.48 -3.36 4.72
C CYS A 102 -2.42 -4.41 4.12
N LEU A 103 -3.71 -4.08 4.06
CA LEU A 103 -4.77 -4.91 3.52
C LEU A 103 -5.40 -4.24 2.29
N PHE A 104 -5.49 -4.99 1.21
CA PHE A 104 -6.23 -4.65 0.00
C PHE A 104 -7.49 -5.49 -0.10
N ASN A 105 -8.53 -4.92 -0.70
CA ASN A 105 -9.76 -5.61 -1.08
C ASN A 105 -10.00 -5.52 -2.59
N THR A 106 -10.91 -6.33 -3.12
CA THR A 106 -11.44 -6.12 -4.47
C THR A 106 -12.21 -4.80 -4.50
N PHE A 107 -11.84 -3.92 -5.42
CA PHE A 107 -12.57 -2.68 -5.65
C PHE A 107 -13.74 -2.94 -6.61
N ASP A 108 -14.89 -3.29 -6.07
CA ASP A 108 -16.14 -3.43 -6.85
C ASP A 108 -16.95 -2.12 -6.83
N SER A 109 -16.95 -1.43 -5.69
CA SER A 109 -17.38 -0.04 -5.44
C SER A 109 -17.14 0.30 -3.96
N SER A 110 -16.91 1.56 -3.59
CA SER A 110 -16.82 1.98 -2.18
C SER A 110 -17.24 3.44 -2.01
N GLU A 111 -18.21 3.72 -1.12
CA GLU A 111 -18.59 5.09 -0.74
C GLU A 111 -17.44 5.88 -0.10
N GLU A 112 -16.49 5.19 0.55
CA GLU A 112 -15.34 5.80 1.25
C GLU A 112 -14.21 6.20 0.30
N TYR A 113 -14.05 5.45 -0.81
CA TYR A 113 -13.00 5.67 -1.81
C TYR A 113 -13.55 6.26 -3.12
N TYR A 114 -14.81 6.72 -3.13
CA TYR A 114 -15.49 7.26 -4.31
C TYR A 114 -14.95 8.60 -4.77
#